data_AF-A0A9D8Q5D7-F1
#
_entry.id   AF-A0A9D8Q5D7-F1
#
_cell.length_a   1.000
_cell.length_b   1.000
_cell.length_c   1.000
_cell.angle_alpha   90.00
_cell.angle_beta   90.00
_cell.angle_gamma   90.00
#
_symmetry.space_group_name_H-M   'P 1'
#
loop_
_entity.id
_entity.type
_entity.pdbx_description
1 polymer ?
#
loop_
_entity_poly.entity_id
_entity_poly.type
_entity_poly.pdbx_seq_one_letter_code
_entity_poly.pdbx_strand_id
1 'polypeptide(L)'
;LRFNVRYNDRWTPETLVAAIEDVIANQDKRNCTVEFAVAGRPSRSFLSDLGGGIETLIETISRRTGIPPELSTGGGTSDARFIVEYCPVVEFGLPGPTMHKIDENIRLSDLEDLTALYAQFIADYLG
;
A
#
# COMPACT_ATOMS: atom_id res chain seq x y z
N LEU A 1 -10.80 -3.69 24.52
CA LEU A 1 -9.72 -2.96 23.81
C LEU A 1 -9.92 -3.14 22.32
N ARG A 2 -9.57 -2.14 21.50
CA ARG A 2 -9.57 -2.28 20.03
C ARG A 2 -8.24 -1.76 19.50
N PHE A 3 -7.65 -2.49 18.57
CA PHE A 3 -6.41 -2.11 17.92
C PHE A 3 -6.46 -2.54 16.45
N ASN A 4 -5.61 -1.91 15.64
CA ASN A 4 -5.40 -2.27 14.24
C ASN A 4 -3.93 -2.64 14.06
N VAL A 5 -3.66 -3.67 13.26
CA VAL A 5 -2.31 -4.07 12.90
C VAL A 5 -2.18 -3.93 11.39
N ARG A 6 -1.20 -3.14 10.95
CA ARG A 6 -0.68 -3.17 9.57
C ARG A 6 0.51 -4.11 9.57
N TYR A 7 0.43 -5.18 8.79
CA TYR A 7 1.45 -6.23 8.76
C TYR A 7 2.04 -6.37 7.35
N ASN A 8 3.27 -6.86 7.25
CA ASN A 8 3.99 -7.04 5.98
C ASN A 8 3.79 -8.45 5.40
N ASP A 9 4.45 -8.74 4.29
CA ASP A 9 4.44 -10.02 3.57
C ASP A 9 5.00 -11.22 4.35
N ARG A 10 5.63 -11.00 5.51
CA ARG A 10 6.10 -12.08 6.41
C ARG A 10 5.00 -12.66 7.30
N TRP A 11 3.82 -12.03 7.30
CA TRP A 11 2.67 -12.45 8.07
C TRP A 11 1.49 -12.77 7.15
N THR A 12 0.71 -13.76 7.53
CA THR A 12 -0.63 -13.97 7.00
C THR A 12 -1.65 -13.57 8.07
N PRO A 13 -2.93 -13.33 7.71
CA PRO A 13 -3.98 -13.16 8.71
C PRO A 13 -3.97 -14.26 9.78
N GLU A 14 -3.75 -15.50 9.34
CA GLU A 14 -3.79 -16.69 10.17
C GLU A 14 -2.60 -16.74 11.14
N THR A 15 -1.37 -16.47 10.66
CA THR A 15 -0.19 -16.47 11.53
C THR A 15 -0.18 -15.32 12.53
N LEU A 16 -0.71 -14.15 12.13
CA LEU A 16 -0.83 -13.00 13.01
C LEU A 16 -1.87 -13.21 14.11
N VAL A 17 -3.03 -13.79 13.76
CA VAL A 17 -4.05 -14.17 14.75
C VAL A 17 -3.49 -15.15 15.76
N ALA A 18 -2.83 -16.21 15.30
CA ALA A 18 -2.23 -17.20 16.20
C ALA A 18 -1.19 -16.57 17.14
N ALA A 19 -0.36 -15.65 16.64
CA ALA A 19 0.63 -14.95 17.47
C ALA A 19 -0.02 -14.04 18.53
N ILE A 20 -1.12 -13.36 18.20
CA ILE A 20 -1.86 -12.54 19.18
C ILE A 20 -2.51 -13.43 20.25
N GLU A 21 -3.13 -14.53 19.83
CA GLU A 21 -3.74 -15.51 20.75
C GLU A 21 -2.70 -16.11 21.70
N ASP A 22 -1.51 -16.45 21.20
CA ASP A 22 -0.41 -16.95 22.04
C ASP A 22 0.03 -15.91 23.07
N VAL A 23 0.18 -14.63 22.67
CA VAL A 23 0.49 -13.55 23.61
C VAL A 23 -0.56 -13.44 24.71
N ILE A 24 -1.85 -13.49 24.36
CA ILE A 24 -2.97 -13.42 25.32
C ILE A 24 -3.00 -14.65 26.23
N ALA A 25 -2.76 -15.84 25.69
CA ALA A 25 -2.75 -17.09 26.43
C ALA A 25 -1.69 -17.05 27.54
N ASN A 26 -0.52 -16.49 27.24
CA ASN A 26 0.64 -16.41 28.14
C ASN A 26 0.60 -15.25 29.16
N GLN A 27 -0.45 -14.43 29.20
CA GLN A 27 -0.60 -13.40 30.25
C GLN A 27 -1.32 -13.91 31.50
N ASP A 28 -0.92 -13.39 32.66
CA ASP A 28 -1.73 -13.44 33.89
C ASP A 28 -2.97 -12.56 33.72
N LYS A 29 -4.14 -13.21 33.75
CA LYS A 29 -5.44 -12.59 33.48
C LYS A 29 -6.07 -11.98 34.73
N ARG A 30 -5.46 -12.12 35.93
CA ARG A 30 -5.93 -11.53 37.19
C ARG A 30 -7.44 -11.75 37.46
N ASN A 31 -7.93 -12.96 37.22
CA ASN A 31 -9.34 -13.36 37.32
C ASN A 31 -10.31 -12.70 36.32
N CYS A 32 -9.81 -12.13 35.22
CA CYS A 32 -10.62 -11.63 34.12
C CYS A 32 -10.77 -12.68 33.01
N THR A 33 -11.91 -12.68 32.33
CA THR A 33 -12.08 -13.37 31.05
C THR A 33 -11.66 -12.45 29.92
N VAL A 34 -10.85 -12.95 29.00
CA VAL A 34 -10.41 -12.21 27.80
C VAL A 34 -10.92 -12.97 26.58
N GLU A 35 -11.72 -12.30 25.76
CA GLU A 35 -12.18 -12.79 24.47
C GLU A 35 -11.47 -12.02 23.35
N PHE A 36 -10.89 -12.74 22.39
CA PHE A 36 -10.29 -12.17 21.20
C PHE A 36 -11.18 -12.45 19.99
N ALA A 37 -11.43 -11.42 19.20
CA ALA A 37 -12.20 -11.55 17.97
C ALA A 37 -11.59 -10.64 16.90
N VAL A 38 -11.53 -11.16 15.67
CA VAL A 38 -11.12 -10.41 14.48
C VAL A 38 -12.34 -9.71 13.90
N ALA A 39 -12.25 -8.39 13.72
CA ALA A 39 -13.32 -7.62 13.11
C ALA A 39 -13.24 -7.70 11.58
N GLY A 40 -14.26 -8.31 10.96
CA GLY A 40 -14.38 -8.40 9.50
C GLY A 40 -13.34 -9.33 8.85
N ARG A 41 -13.18 -9.21 7.52
CA ARG A 41 -12.18 -9.97 6.76
C ARG A 41 -10.86 -9.19 6.73
N PRO A 42 -9.74 -9.76 7.20
CA PRO A 42 -8.43 -9.12 7.08
C PRO A 42 -8.02 -8.95 5.62
N SER A 43 -7.49 -7.78 5.27
CA SER A 43 -6.82 -7.54 3.99
C SER A 43 -5.44 -8.21 3.99
N ARG A 44 -5.07 -8.89 2.90
CA ARG A 44 -3.72 -9.45 2.75
C ARG A 44 -2.71 -8.37 2.36
N SER A 45 -1.50 -8.47 2.91
CA SER A 45 -0.34 -7.76 2.40
C SER A 45 0.06 -8.33 1.03
N PHE A 46 0.66 -7.49 0.19
CA PHE A 46 1.18 -7.91 -1.10
C PHE A 46 2.45 -7.14 -1.43
N LEU A 47 3.25 -7.70 -2.33
CA LEU A 47 4.42 -7.08 -2.90
C LEU A 47 4.47 -7.47 -4.38
N SER A 48 4.59 -6.48 -5.26
CA SER A 48 4.70 -6.71 -6.70
C SER A 48 6.17 -6.84 -7.10
N ASP A 49 6.47 -7.76 -8.02
CA ASP A 49 7.78 -7.87 -8.63
C ASP A 49 8.07 -6.62 -9.50
N LEU A 50 9.30 -6.09 -9.43
CA LEU A 50 9.68 -4.83 -10.08
C LEU A 50 10.01 -4.95 -11.58
N GLY A 51 9.52 -5.99 -12.26
CA GLY A 51 9.84 -6.23 -13.66
C GLY A 51 8.85 -5.61 -14.65
N GLY A 52 9.22 -5.63 -15.93
CA GLY A 52 8.33 -5.30 -17.04
C GLY A 52 7.78 -3.88 -16.95
N GLY A 53 6.45 -3.72 -16.92
CA GLY A 53 5.82 -2.40 -16.90
C GLY A 53 6.18 -1.53 -15.70
N ILE A 54 6.55 -2.13 -14.57
CA ILE A 54 6.98 -1.37 -13.39
C ILE A 54 8.37 -0.76 -13.62
N GLU A 55 9.28 -1.52 -14.24
CA GLU A 55 10.60 -1.02 -14.64
C GLU A 55 10.46 0.12 -15.66
N THR A 56 9.60 -0.04 -16.67
CA THR A 56 9.29 1.02 -17.64
C THR A 56 8.79 2.28 -16.94
N LEU A 57 7.86 2.15 -15.97
CA LEU A 57 7.35 3.30 -15.23
C LEU A 57 8.47 4.02 -14.44
N ILE A 58 9.34 3.27 -13.76
CA ILE A 58 10.48 3.82 -13.01
C ILE A 58 11.39 4.63 -13.93
N GLU A 59 11.70 4.09 -15.12
CA GLU A 59 12.51 4.79 -16.13
C GLU A 59 11.82 6.05 -16.65
N THR A 60 10.52 5.97 -16.97
CA THR A 60 9.73 7.12 -17.45
C THR A 60 9.71 8.24 -16.41
N ILE A 61 9.49 7.91 -15.13
CA ILE A 61 9.54 8.88 -14.02
C ILE A 61 10.93 9.50 -13.95
N SER A 62 11.98 8.67 -13.88
CA SER A 62 13.37 9.11 -13.74
C SER A 62 13.78 10.06 -14.86
N ARG A 63 13.37 9.78 -16.10
CA ARG A 63 13.67 10.60 -17.27
C ARG A 63 12.98 11.96 -17.22
N ARG A 64 11.75 12.03 -16.71
CA ARG A 64 10.98 13.29 -16.63
C ARG A 64 11.36 14.15 -15.43
N THR A 65 11.62 13.54 -14.28
CA THR A 65 11.88 14.26 -13.03
C THR A 65 13.38 14.47 -12.76
N GLY A 66 14.25 13.71 -13.44
CA GLY A 66 15.70 13.71 -13.21
C GLY A 66 16.13 12.92 -11.97
N ILE A 67 15.20 12.31 -11.24
CA ILE A 67 15.48 11.52 -10.03
C ILE A 67 14.68 10.21 -10.05
N PRO A 68 15.27 9.09 -9.61
CA PRO A 68 14.53 7.85 -9.50
C PRO A 68 13.47 7.94 -8.40
N PRO A 69 12.28 7.35 -8.60
CA PRO A 69 11.26 7.29 -7.55
C PRO A 69 11.73 6.41 -6.39
N GLU A 70 11.32 6.76 -5.18
CA GLU A 70 11.46 5.89 -4.01
C GLU A 70 10.40 4.78 -4.08
N LEU A 71 10.83 3.53 -3.94
CA LEU A 71 9.94 2.38 -3.88
C LEU A 71 9.48 2.17 -2.43
N SER A 72 8.18 2.26 -2.19
CA SER A 72 7.61 2.22 -0.84
C SER A 72 6.41 1.28 -0.75
N THR A 73 6.31 0.58 0.37
CA THR A 73 5.11 -0.15 0.82
C THR A 73 4.45 0.52 2.02
N GLY A 74 4.87 1.75 2.33
CA GLY A 74 4.36 2.53 3.45
C GLY A 74 2.97 3.10 3.19
N GLY A 75 2.38 3.68 4.24
CA GLY A 75 1.11 4.39 4.16
C GLY A 75 -0.12 3.50 4.35
N GLY A 76 -1.16 3.78 3.57
CA GLY A 76 -2.50 3.23 3.70
C GLY A 76 -2.68 1.86 3.04
N THR A 77 -3.89 1.58 2.60
CA THR A 77 -4.20 0.46 1.69
C THR A 77 -5.03 1.03 0.55
N SER A 78 -4.95 0.43 -0.62
CA SER A 78 -5.79 0.77 -1.76
C SER A 78 -6.53 -0.48 -2.25
N ASP A 79 -7.36 -0.30 -3.26
CA ASP A 79 -8.04 -1.42 -3.93
C ASP A 79 -7.10 -2.29 -4.78
N ALA A 80 -5.82 -1.93 -4.90
CA ALA A 80 -4.77 -2.80 -5.46
C ALA A 80 -4.75 -4.19 -4.80
N ARG A 81 -5.13 -4.28 -3.52
CA ARG A 81 -5.26 -5.55 -2.79
C ARG A 81 -6.20 -6.57 -3.44
N PHE A 82 -7.11 -6.13 -4.31
CA PHE A 82 -8.00 -6.99 -5.09
C PHE A 82 -7.48 -7.28 -6.49
N ILE A 83 -6.65 -6.38 -7.05
CA ILE A 83 -6.16 -6.46 -8.42
C ILE A 83 -4.88 -7.31 -8.49
N VAL A 84 -4.10 -7.34 -7.41
CA VAL A 84 -2.81 -8.04 -7.35
C VAL A 84 -2.91 -9.55 -7.59
N GLU A 85 -4.09 -10.16 -7.44
CA GLU A 85 -4.33 -11.56 -7.81
C GLU A 85 -4.31 -11.80 -9.33
N TYR A 86 -4.41 -10.74 -10.14
CA TYR A 86 -4.50 -10.82 -11.60
C TYR A 86 -3.23 -10.34 -12.32
N CYS A 87 -2.52 -9.35 -11.75
CA CYS A 87 -1.31 -8.81 -12.35
C CYS A 87 -0.44 -8.07 -11.32
N PRO A 88 0.85 -7.79 -11.63
CA PRO A 88 1.65 -6.87 -10.84
C PRO A 88 0.99 -5.49 -10.76
N VAL A 89 0.95 -4.91 -9.56
CA VAL A 89 0.33 -3.59 -9.31
C VAL A 89 1.36 -2.65 -8.67
N VAL A 90 1.39 -1.42 -9.17
CA VAL A 90 2.14 -0.31 -8.58
C VAL A 90 1.23 0.90 -8.45
N GLU A 91 1.47 1.71 -7.44
CA GLU A 91 0.76 2.97 -7.23
C GLU A 91 1.74 4.12 -7.41
N PHE A 92 1.34 5.11 -8.19
CA PHE A 92 2.00 6.41 -8.27
C PHE A 92 0.94 7.47 -8.55
N GLY A 93 1.16 8.69 -8.06
CA GLY A 93 0.18 9.76 -8.20
C GLY A 93 0.63 11.05 -7.52
N LEU A 94 -0.32 11.95 -7.32
CA LEU A 94 -0.06 13.24 -6.69
C LEU A 94 0.34 13.10 -5.22
N PRO A 95 1.14 14.03 -4.68
CA PRO A 95 1.36 14.12 -3.25
C PRO A 95 0.03 14.40 -2.53
N GLY A 96 -0.24 13.69 -1.43
CA GLY A 96 -1.48 13.82 -0.66
C GLY A 96 -1.36 14.48 0.73
N PRO A 97 -0.57 15.55 0.96
CA PRO A 97 -0.37 16.11 2.30
C PRO A 97 -1.66 16.68 2.91
N THR A 98 -2.63 17.03 2.07
CA THR A 98 -3.94 17.59 2.42
C THR A 98 -5.09 16.59 2.29
N MET A 99 -4.83 15.34 1.87
CA MET A 99 -5.84 14.31 1.67
C MET A 99 -6.63 14.06 2.97
N HIS A 100 -7.96 14.00 2.86
CA HIS A 100 -8.88 13.83 3.99
C HIS A 100 -8.85 14.96 5.03
N LYS A 101 -8.38 16.16 4.66
CA LYS A 101 -8.43 17.36 5.51
C LYS A 101 -9.40 18.39 4.93
N ILE A 102 -9.79 19.38 5.75
CA ILE A 102 -10.44 20.57 5.23
C ILE A 102 -9.50 21.28 4.23
N ASP A 103 -10.08 21.91 3.22
CA ASP A 103 -9.36 22.60 2.15
C ASP A 103 -8.35 21.70 1.41
N GLU A 104 -8.73 20.44 1.15
CA GLU A 104 -7.98 19.53 0.30
C GLU A 104 -7.69 20.18 -1.07
N ASN A 105 -6.41 20.23 -1.45
CA ASN A 105 -5.94 20.92 -2.65
C ASN A 105 -4.65 20.32 -3.18
N ILE A 106 -4.39 20.60 -4.45
CA ILE A 106 -3.19 20.22 -5.21
C ILE A 106 -2.68 21.43 -6.00
N ARG A 107 -1.41 21.41 -6.40
CA ARG A 107 -0.88 22.37 -7.37
C ARG A 107 -1.30 21.96 -8.77
N LEU A 108 -1.70 22.93 -9.60
CA LEU A 108 -2.05 22.67 -10.99
C LEU A 108 -0.86 22.13 -11.79
N SER A 109 0.35 22.62 -11.53
CA SER A 109 1.57 22.12 -12.16
C SER A 109 1.77 20.62 -11.91
N ASP A 110 1.53 20.15 -10.68
CA ASP A 110 1.72 18.74 -10.33
C ASP A 110 0.71 17.86 -11.07
N LEU A 111 -0.52 18.35 -11.27
CA LEU A 111 -1.54 17.67 -12.07
C LEU A 111 -1.17 17.59 -13.55
N GLU A 112 -0.67 18.69 -14.13
CA GLU A 112 -0.21 18.75 -15.51
C GLU A 112 0.97 17.82 -15.75
N ASP A 113 1.94 17.82 -14.84
CA ASP A 113 3.11 16.94 -14.87
C ASP A 113 2.72 15.47 -14.76
N LEU A 114 1.83 15.12 -13.82
CA LEU A 114 1.33 13.77 -13.66
C LEU A 114 0.58 13.29 -14.91
N THR A 115 -0.24 14.15 -15.51
CA THR A 115 -0.97 13.85 -16.75
C THR A 115 0.01 13.51 -17.88
N ALA A 116 1.03 14.34 -18.06
CA ALA A 116 2.02 14.12 -19.10
C ALA A 116 2.92 12.90 -18.82
N LEU A 117 3.13 12.54 -17.55
CA LEU A 117 3.83 11.33 -17.15
C LEU A 117 3.02 10.07 -17.47
N TYR A 118 1.73 10.02 -17.14
CA TYR A 118 0.85 8.92 -17.54
C TYR A 118 0.84 8.73 -19.06
N ALA A 119 0.70 9.82 -19.82
CA ALA A 119 0.71 9.75 -21.29
C ALA A 119 2.01 9.15 -21.83
N GLN A 120 3.16 9.58 -21.29
CA GLN A 120 4.46 9.04 -21.68
C GLN A 120 4.62 7.56 -21.28
N PHE A 121 4.21 7.20 -20.07
CA PHE A 121 4.30 5.81 -19.62
C PHE A 121 3.47 4.87 -20.50
N ILE A 122 2.24 5.26 -20.84
CA ILE A 122 1.38 4.46 -21.73
C ILE A 122 2.04 4.28 -23.10
N ALA A 123 2.66 5.33 -23.66
CA ALA A 123 3.40 5.23 -24.91
C ALA A 123 4.62 4.30 -24.78
N ASP A 124 5.44 4.46 -23.75
CA ASP A 124 6.63 3.63 -23.52
C ASP A 124 6.26 2.16 -23.28
N TYR A 125 5.14 1.89 -22.61
CA TYR A 125 4.68 0.55 -22.27
C TYR A 125 4.09 -0.20 -23.47
N LEU A 126 3.42 0.50 -24.38
CA LEU A 126 2.76 -0.11 -25.55
C LEU A 126 3.65 -0.16 -26.80
N GLY A 127 4.72 0.64 -26.86
CA GLY A 127 5.58 0.80 -28.04
C GLY A 127 4.97 1.71 -29.11
#